data_AF-A0A552B062-F1
#
_entry.id   AF-A0A552B062-F1
#
_cell.length_a   1.000
_cell.length_b   1.000
_cell.length_c   1.000
_cell.angle_alpha   90.00
_cell.angle_beta   90.00
_cell.angle_gamma   90.00
#
_symmetry.space_group_name_H-M   'P 1'
#
loop_
_entity.id
_entity.type
_entity.pdbx_description
1 polymer ?
#
loop_
_entity_poly.entity_id
_entity_poly.type
_entity_poly.pdbx_seq_one_letter_code
_entity_poly.pdbx_strand_id
1 'polypeptide(L)'
;MTQGNPIIPLKLPENSIMQNRRVKTSDKLIKSKLNEVILLTKEVMLETQIEFIRSYIDAGEWRLAVETLCDILYEDELPLSATAYSLIQEISSSLDIKNSVWEILKPQVLITAPLPTR
;
A
#
# COMPACT_ATOMS: atom_id res chain seq x y z
N MET A 1 28.60 -52.37 18.69
CA MET A 1 29.34 -51.15 18.29
C MET A 1 28.41 -50.31 17.43
N THR A 2 27.72 -49.34 18.00
CA THR A 2 26.77 -48.46 17.29
C THR A 2 27.48 -47.16 16.92
N GLN A 3 27.68 -46.93 15.61
CA GLN A 3 28.22 -45.66 15.12
C GLN A 3 27.20 -44.54 15.32
N GLY A 4 27.64 -43.46 15.97
CA GLY A 4 26.87 -42.23 16.16
C GLY A 4 26.64 -41.51 14.83
N ASN A 5 25.40 -41.11 14.61
CA ASN A 5 24.99 -40.29 13.48
C ASN A 5 25.50 -38.85 13.71
N PRO A 6 26.26 -38.22 12.79
CA PRO A 6 26.71 -36.85 12.98
C PRO A 6 25.53 -35.90 12.81
N ILE A 7 25.20 -35.14 13.85
CA ILE A 7 24.26 -34.03 13.78
C ILE A 7 24.91 -32.94 12.93
N ILE A 8 24.46 -32.80 11.68
CA ILE A 8 24.82 -31.67 10.83
C ILE A 8 24.08 -30.43 11.37
N PRO A 9 24.78 -29.35 11.78
CA PRO A 9 24.12 -28.12 12.15
C PRO A 9 23.40 -27.55 10.93
N LEU A 10 22.09 -27.36 11.04
CA LEU A 10 21.26 -26.69 10.04
C LEU A 10 21.68 -25.22 9.97
N LYS A 11 22.72 -24.89 9.20
CA LYS A 11 23.03 -23.50 8.86
C LYS A 11 21.88 -22.98 8.00
N LEU A 12 21.00 -22.17 8.59
CA LEU A 12 20.03 -21.38 7.83
C LEU A 12 20.79 -20.53 6.81
N PRO A 13 20.39 -20.53 5.53
CA PRO A 13 21.05 -19.72 4.51
C PRO A 13 20.87 -18.24 4.84
N GLU A 14 21.97 -17.49 4.89
CA GLU A 14 22.04 -16.05 5.22
C GLU A 14 21.12 -15.19 4.32
N ASN A 15 20.82 -15.68 3.10
CA ASN A 15 19.83 -15.07 2.20
C ASN A 15 18.44 -14.93 2.81
N SER A 16 18.02 -15.87 3.66
CA SER A 16 16.69 -15.83 4.28
C SER A 16 16.58 -14.68 5.28
N ILE A 17 17.66 -14.34 5.98
CA ILE A 17 17.70 -13.23 6.95
C ILE A 17 17.67 -11.87 6.23
N MET A 18 18.43 -11.73 5.13
CA MET A 18 18.45 -10.49 4.35
C MET A 18 17.14 -10.23 3.61
N GLN A 19 16.49 -11.27 3.08
CA GLN A 19 15.17 -11.17 2.46
C GLN A 19 14.11 -10.76 3.49
N ASN A 20 14.09 -11.38 4.66
CA ASN A 20 13.16 -11.02 5.74
C ASN A 20 13.33 -9.58 6.24
N ARG A 21 14.56 -9.07 6.31
CA ARG A 21 14.81 -7.66 6.71
C ARG A 21 14.39 -6.67 5.61
N ARG A 22 14.58 -7.01 4.33
CA ARG A 22 14.13 -6.19 3.19
C ARG A 22 12.60 -6.14 3.11
N VAL A 23 11.93 -7.29 3.22
CA VAL A 23 10.46 -7.39 3.21
C VAL A 23 9.85 -6.58 4.37
N LYS A 24 10.40 -6.69 5.58
CA LYS A 24 9.94 -5.88 6.72
C LYS A 24 10.14 -4.38 6.55
N THR A 25 11.12 -3.95 5.75
CA THR A 25 11.37 -2.54 5.49
C THR A 25 10.42 -2.00 4.44
N SER A 26 10.10 -2.78 3.40
CA SER A 26 9.08 -2.45 2.41
C SER A 26 7.68 -2.39 3.03
N ASP A 27 7.33 -3.31 3.93
CA ASP A 27 5.99 -3.34 4.55
C ASP A 27 5.73 -2.08 5.41
N LYS A 28 6.74 -1.62 6.15
CA LYS A 28 6.65 -0.38 6.92
C LYS A 28 6.46 0.84 6.03
N LEU A 29 7.17 0.88 4.90
CA LEU A 29 7.05 1.97 3.94
C LEU A 29 5.67 1.98 3.29
N ILE A 30 5.17 0.81 2.87
CA ILE A 30 3.83 0.65 2.27
C ILE A 30 2.75 1.08 3.28
N LYS A 31 2.83 0.62 4.53
CA LYS A 31 1.91 1.05 5.59
C LYS A 31 1.93 2.56 5.81
N SER A 32 3.12 3.18 5.82
CA SER A 32 3.25 4.63 5.97
C SER A 32 2.56 5.38 4.84
N LYS A 33 2.82 4.99 3.59
CA LYS A 33 2.22 5.63 2.41
C LYS A 33 0.71 5.43 2.35
N LEU A 34 0.21 4.24 2.67
CA LEU A 34 -1.24 3.99 2.73
C LEU A 34 -1.93 4.87 3.76
N ASN A 35 -1.35 5.02 4.95
CA ASN A 35 -1.88 5.91 5.98
C ASN A 35 -1.86 7.39 5.53
N GLU A 36 -0.84 7.80 4.77
CA GLU A 36 -0.78 9.13 4.20
C GLU A 36 -1.87 9.35 3.14
N VAL A 37 -2.12 8.37 2.27
CA VAL A 37 -3.23 8.45 1.32
C VAL A 37 -4.57 8.58 2.05
N ILE A 38 -4.82 7.76 3.08
CA ILE A 38 -6.03 7.87 3.91
C ILE A 38 -6.15 9.28 4.51
N LEU A 39 -5.06 9.85 5.02
CA LEU A 39 -5.07 11.20 5.58
C LEU A 39 -5.45 12.25 4.54
N LEU A 40 -4.99 12.09 3.29
CA LEU A 40 -5.29 13.00 2.18
C LEU A 40 -6.73 12.86 1.66
N THR A 41 -7.36 11.70 1.84
CA THR A 41 -8.72 11.43 1.35
C THR A 41 -9.78 11.43 2.45
N LYS A 42 -9.41 11.57 3.72
CA LYS A 42 -10.35 11.46 4.87
C LYS A 42 -11.53 12.44 4.85
N GLU A 43 -11.36 13.61 4.24
CA GLU A 43 -12.40 14.64 4.20
C GLU A 43 -13.48 14.34 3.15
N VAL A 44 -13.18 13.44 2.20
CA VAL A 44 -14.08 13.07 1.10
C VAL A 44 -14.62 11.64 1.23
N MET A 45 -14.00 10.81 2.07
CA MET A 45 -14.42 9.44 2.34
C MET A 45 -15.25 9.33 3.63
N LEU A 46 -16.13 8.33 3.69
CA LEU A 46 -16.87 8.01 4.91
C LEU A 46 -15.95 7.38 5.97
N GLU A 47 -16.25 7.61 7.24
CA GLU A 47 -15.49 7.02 8.35
C GLU A 47 -15.49 5.49 8.29
N THR A 48 -16.62 4.87 7.95
CA THR A 48 -16.75 3.41 7.78
C THR A 48 -15.88 2.85 6.65
N GLN A 49 -15.74 3.59 5.55
CA GLN A 49 -14.85 3.23 4.45
C GLN A 49 -13.38 3.28 4.88
N ILE A 50 -13.02 4.32 5.63
CA ILE A 50 -11.67 4.48 6.19
C ILE A 50 -11.35 3.35 7.17
N GLU A 51 -12.28 3.01 8.07
CA GLU A 51 -12.13 1.89 9.01
C GLU A 51 -11.92 0.56 8.29
N PHE A 52 -12.68 0.32 7.22
CA PHE A 52 -12.56 -0.90 6.43
C PHE A 52 -11.17 -1.04 5.79
N ILE A 53 -10.65 0.03 5.17
CA ILE A 53 -9.30 0.03 4.58
C ILE A 53 -8.24 -0.15 5.68
N ARG A 54 -8.40 0.53 6.83
CA ARG A 54 -7.49 0.37 7.97
C ARG A 54 -7.42 -1.06 8.48
N SER A 55 -8.55 -1.78 8.47
CA SER A 55 -8.57 -3.19 8.90
C SER A 55 -7.64 -4.07 8.03
N TYR A 56 -7.59 -3.83 6.71
CA TYR A 56 -6.66 -4.53 5.82
C TYR A 56 -5.21 -4.11 6.04
N ILE A 57 -4.95 -2.82 6.29
CA ILE A 57 -3.62 -2.32 6.64
C ILE A 57 -3.10 -2.96 7.92
N ASP A 58 -3.95 -3.13 8.93
CA ASP A 58 -3.55 -3.73 10.20
C ASP A 58 -3.40 -5.25 10.11
N ALA A 59 -4.14 -5.91 9.21
CA ALA A 59 -3.94 -7.32 8.86
C ALA A 59 -2.69 -7.58 7.99
N GLY A 60 -2.08 -6.53 7.41
CA GLY A 60 -0.97 -6.67 6.46
C GLY A 60 -1.41 -7.04 5.04
N GLU A 61 -2.69 -6.94 4.74
CA GLU A 61 -3.30 -7.22 3.44
C GLU A 61 -3.13 -6.01 2.51
N TRP A 62 -1.88 -5.67 2.19
CA TRP A 62 -1.52 -4.42 1.49
C TRP A 62 -2.21 -4.28 0.13
N ARG A 63 -2.27 -5.37 -0.64
CA ARG A 63 -2.87 -5.39 -1.97
C ARG A 63 -4.36 -5.11 -1.91
N LEU A 64 -5.04 -5.80 -1.00
CA LEU A 64 -6.48 -5.65 -0.79
C LEU A 64 -6.83 -4.25 -0.26
N ALA A 65 -5.99 -3.69 0.63
CA ALA A 65 -6.15 -2.32 1.09
C ALA A 65 -6.10 -1.31 -0.06
N VAL A 66 -5.17 -1.46 -1.00
CA VAL A 66 -5.06 -0.59 -2.18
C VAL A 66 -6.23 -0.79 -3.14
N GLU A 67 -6.61 -2.03 -3.45
CA GLU A 67 -7.74 -2.33 -4.34
C GLU A 67 -9.04 -1.75 -3.78
N THR A 68 -9.33 -2.01 -2.51
CA THR A 68 -10.51 -1.47 -1.82
C THR A 68 -10.52 0.06 -1.82
N LEU A 69 -9.38 0.70 -1.56
CA LEU A 69 -9.25 2.14 -1.63
C LEU A 69 -9.54 2.68 -3.04
N CYS A 70 -9.00 2.04 -4.09
CA CYS A 70 -9.23 2.46 -5.47
C CYS A 70 -10.70 2.28 -5.87
N ASP A 71 -11.32 1.17 -5.48
CA ASP A 71 -12.73 0.89 -5.76
C ASP A 71 -13.62 1.96 -5.12
N ILE A 72 -13.43 2.27 -3.83
CA ILE A 72 -14.20 3.32 -3.15
C ILE A 72 -14.03 4.67 -3.82
N LEU A 73 -12.78 5.06 -4.09
CA LEU A 73 -12.50 6.34 -4.74
C LEU A 73 -13.20 6.42 -6.11
N TYR A 74 -13.15 5.35 -6.89
CA TYR A 74 -13.78 5.30 -8.22
C TYR A 74 -15.30 5.25 -8.19
N GLU A 75 -15.89 4.35 -7.41
CA GLU A 75 -17.33 4.12 -7.36
C GLU A 75 -18.08 5.34 -6.83
N ASP A 76 -17.51 6.04 -5.85
CA ASP A 76 -18.10 7.24 -5.27
C ASP A 76 -17.65 8.54 -5.97
N GLU A 77 -16.88 8.43 -7.07
CA GLU A 77 -16.33 9.55 -7.86
C GLU A 77 -15.61 10.62 -6.99
N LEU A 78 -14.86 10.16 -5.99
CA LEU A 78 -14.25 11.02 -4.98
C LEU A 78 -13.03 11.78 -5.53
N PRO A 79 -12.95 13.11 -5.31
CA PRO A 79 -11.83 13.89 -5.81
C PRO A 79 -10.52 13.53 -5.09
N LEU A 80 -9.45 13.44 -5.86
CA LEU A 80 -8.10 13.10 -5.39
C LEU A 80 -7.13 14.25 -5.63
N SER A 81 -6.22 14.47 -4.69
CA SER A 81 -5.07 15.34 -4.96
C SER A 81 -4.04 14.63 -5.84
N ALA A 82 -3.23 15.40 -6.57
CA ALA A 82 -2.10 14.85 -7.34
C ALA A 82 -1.11 14.07 -6.44
N THR A 83 -0.94 14.51 -5.19
CA THR A 83 -0.10 13.82 -4.20
C THR A 83 -0.67 12.46 -3.82
N ALA A 84 -1.97 12.37 -3.52
CA ALA A 84 -2.64 11.10 -3.20
C ALA A 84 -2.52 10.12 -4.38
N TYR A 85 -2.76 10.59 -5.61
CA TYR A 85 -2.62 9.77 -6.81
C TYR A 85 -1.19 9.24 -7.01
N SER A 86 -0.17 10.09 -6.83
CA SER A 86 1.24 9.68 -6.92
C SER A 86 1.60 8.61 -5.89
N LEU A 87 1.12 8.76 -4.64
CA LEU A 87 1.34 7.75 -3.60
C LEU A 87 0.68 6.42 -3.95
N ILE A 88 -0.56 6.43 -4.45
CA ILE A 88 -1.26 5.21 -4.91
C ILE A 88 -0.46 4.54 -6.03
N GLN A 89 0.04 5.30 -7.01
CA GLN A 89 0.88 4.77 -8.09
C GLN A 89 2.16 4.11 -7.55
N GLU A 90 2.86 4.75 -6.61
CA GLU A 90 4.10 4.24 -6.03
C GLU A 90 3.86 2.95 -5.21
N ILE A 91 2.79 2.92 -4.41
CA ILE A 91 2.41 1.73 -3.64
C ILE A 91 2.06 0.59 -4.60
N SER A 92 1.22 0.87 -5.59
CA SER A 92 0.77 -0.12 -6.58
C SER A 92 1.93 -0.72 -7.36
N SER A 93 2.89 0.13 -7.78
CA SER A 93 4.11 -0.32 -8.45
C SER A 93 4.99 -1.20 -7.54
N SER A 94 5.04 -0.88 -6.23
CA SER A 94 5.80 -1.67 -5.25
C SER A 94 5.16 -3.03 -4.96
N LEU A 95 3.85 -3.14 -5.12
CA LEU A 95 3.04 -4.34 -4.88
C LEU A 95 2.72 -5.14 -6.16
N ASP A 96 3.27 -4.74 -7.32
CA ASP A 96 2.96 -5.33 -8.63
C ASP A 96 1.44 -5.40 -8.92
N ILE A 97 0.73 -4.31 -8.58
CA ILE A 97 -0.70 -4.14 -8.87
C ILE A 97 -0.87 -3.63 -10.30
N LYS A 98 -1.80 -4.23 -11.04
CA LYS A 98 -2.09 -3.86 -12.43
C LYS A 98 -2.52 -2.40 -12.53
N ASN A 99 -2.00 -1.69 -13.54
CA ASN A 99 -2.36 -0.31 -13.84
C ASN A 99 -3.87 -0.08 -13.96
N SER A 100 -4.61 -1.06 -14.49
CA SER A 100 -6.07 -1.00 -14.61
C SER A 100 -6.82 -0.87 -13.28
N VAL A 101 -6.16 -1.03 -12.13
CA VAL A 101 -6.77 -0.83 -10.82
C VAL A 101 -6.72 0.65 -10.40
N TRP A 102 -5.58 1.31 -10.60
CA TRP A 102 -5.35 2.66 -10.06
C TRP A 102 -5.35 3.78 -11.12
N GLU A 103 -5.04 3.49 -12.39
CA GLU A 103 -5.09 4.49 -13.46
C GLU A 103 -6.51 4.97 -13.75
N ILE A 104 -7.52 4.19 -13.37
CA ILE A 104 -8.94 4.55 -13.52
C ILE A 104 -9.30 5.80 -12.72
N LEU A 105 -8.50 6.12 -11.70
CA LEU A 105 -8.66 7.29 -10.83
C LEU A 105 -8.20 8.59 -11.49
N LYS A 106 -7.47 8.52 -12.60
CA LYS A 106 -6.90 9.69 -13.27
C LYS A 106 -7.90 10.82 -13.58
N PRO A 107 -9.16 10.56 -13.98
CA PRO A 107 -10.15 11.61 -14.20
C PRO A 107 -10.52 12.41 -12.94
N GLN A 108 -10.30 11.84 -11.76
CA GLN A 108 -10.68 12.41 -10.46
C GLN A 108 -9.55 13.24 -9.83
N VAL A 109 -8.37 13.28 -10.46
CA VAL A 109 -7.21 14.02 -9.96
C VAL A 109 -7.44 15.50 -10.16
N LEU A 110 -7.68 16.20 -9.05
CA LEU A 110 -7.73 17.65 -9.02
C LEU A 110 -6.33 18.20 -9.26
N ILE A 111 -6.15 18.82 -10.42
CA ILE A 111 -5.02 19.72 -10.65
C ILE A 111 -5.35 20.97 -9.84
N THR A 112 -4.75 21.11 -8.65
CA THR A 112 -4.74 22.40 -7.97
C THR A 112 -3.97 23.37 -8.86
N ALA A 113 -4.67 24.05 -9.76
CA ALA A 113 -4.18 25.29 -10.32
C ALA A 113 -4.02 26.27 -9.14
N PRO A 114 -2.93 27.05 -9.07
CA PRO A 114 -2.88 28.16 -8.13
C PRO A 114 -4.08 29.04 -8.41
N LEU A 115 -4.94 29.25 -7.41
CA LEU A 115 -6.05 30.20 -7.51
C LEU A 115 -5.43 31.55 -7.91
N PRO A 116 -5.84 32.19 -9.03
CA PRO A 116 -5.29 33.48 -9.38
C PRO A 116 -5.71 34.48 -8.31
N THR A 117 -4.73 35.00 -7.57
CA THR A 117 -4.90 36.16 -6.70
C THR A 117 -5.36 37.32 -7.58
N ARG A 118 -6.60 37.75 -7.40
CA ARG A 118 -7.10 39.01 -7.97
C ARG A 118 -6.42 40.21 -7.30
#